data_AF-A0A916XZV7-F1
#
_entry.id   AF-A0A916XZV7-F1
#
_cell.length_a   1.000
_cell.length_b   1.000
_cell.length_c   1.000
_cell.angle_alpha   90.00
_cell.angle_beta   90.00
_cell.angle_gamma   90.00
#
_symmetry.space_group_name_H-M   'P 1'
#
loop_
_entity.id
_entity.type
_entity.pdbx_description
1 polymer ?
#
loop_
_entity_poly.entity_id
_entity_poly.type
_entity_poly.pdbx_seq_one_letter_code
_entity_poly.pdbx_strand_id
1 'polypeptide(L)' 'MSHMSPKSAPLVTVDESFDSVVDEVIAAAGGDLRSAILGLVRGQHAIAAEARASTSAGYVRRRLR' A
#
# COMPACT_ATOMS: atom_id res chain seq x y z
N MET A 1 28.53 -21.09 12.23
CA MET A 1 27.19 -20.51 12.48
C MET A 1 27.17 -19.13 11.84
N SER A 2 26.62 -19.00 10.62
CA SER A 2 26.59 -17.72 9.90
C SER A 2 25.50 -16.82 10.47
N HIS A 3 25.90 -15.67 11.00
CA HIS A 3 25.01 -14.57 11.35
C HIS A 3 24.41 -13.99 10.07
N MET A 4 23.14 -14.28 9.80
CA MET A 4 22.37 -13.54 8.80
C MET A 4 21.99 -12.20 9.41
N SER A 5 22.63 -11.13 8.95
CA SER A 5 22.14 -9.76 9.18
C SER A 5 20.73 -9.63 8.60
N PRO A 6 19.79 -8.94 9.29
CA PRO A 6 18.49 -8.65 8.71
C PRO A 6 18.71 -7.81 7.45
N LYS A 7 18.15 -8.28 6.33
CA LYS A 7 18.11 -7.55 5.07
C LYS A 7 17.29 -6.29 5.30
N SER A 8 17.95 -5.16 5.54
CA SER A 8 17.31 -3.85 5.63
C SER A 8 16.44 -3.66 4.39
N ALA A 9 15.13 -3.61 4.59
CA ALA A 9 14.20 -3.21 3.54
C ALA A 9 14.65 -1.83 3.02
N PRO A 10 14.58 -1.56 1.71
CA PRO A 10 14.93 -0.25 1.20
C PRO A 10 14.08 0.78 1.94
N LEU A 11 14.76 1.73 2.59
CA LEU A 11 14.10 2.90 3.16
C LEU A 11 13.44 3.60 1.97
N VAL A 12 12.11 3.57 1.93
CA VAL A 12 11.34 4.33 0.96
C VAL A 12 11.79 5.78 1.14
N THR A 13 12.47 6.32 0.14
CA THR A 13 12.87 7.73 0.14
C THR A 13 11.59 8.53 0.06
N VAL A 14 11.22 9.13 1.19
CA VAL A 14 10.11 10.08 1.30
C VAL A 14 10.55 11.32 0.52
N ASP A 15 10.06 11.44 -0.70
CA ASP A 15 10.19 12.67 -1.49
C ASP A 15 9.37 13.79 -0.81
N GLU A 16 9.75 15.06 -0.98
CA GLU A 16 9.00 16.20 -0.39
C GLU A 16 7.51 16.19 -0.81
N SER A 17 7.22 15.57 -1.95
CA SER A 17 5.85 15.32 -2.43
C SER A 17 5.04 14.35 -1.58
N PHE A 18 5.69 13.48 -0.81
CA PHE A 18 5.00 12.53 0.06
C PHE A 18 4.53 13.20 1.35
N ASP A 19 5.31 14.12 1.91
CA ASP A 19 4.92 14.86 3.11
C ASP A 19 3.66 15.69 2.85
N SER A 20 3.54 16.34 1.68
CA SER A 20 2.32 17.06 1.31
C SER A 20 1.11 16.14 1.17
N VAL A 21 1.30 14.92 0.65
CA VAL A 21 0.23 13.91 0.57
C VAL A 21 -0.20 13.45 1.96
N VAL A 22 0.74 13.28 2.90
CA VAL A 22 0.40 12.94 4.29
C VAL A 22 -0.44 14.04 4.91
N ASP A 23 -0.04 15.31 4.75
CA ASP A 23 -0.78 16.46 5.26
C ASP A 23 -2.18 16.55 4.65
N GLU A 24 -2.33 16.35 3.35
CA GLU A 24 -3.63 16.30 2.67
C GLU A 24 -4.53 15.20 3.24
N VAL A 25 -3.99 14.01 3.48
CA VAL A 25 -4.75 12.87 4.04
C VAL A 25 -5.17 13.16 5.48
N ILE A 26 -4.30 13.76 6.29
CA ILE A 26 -4.64 14.16 7.67
C ILE A 26 -5.71 15.25 7.66
N ALA A 27 -5.59 16.24 6.77
CA ALA A 27 -6.57 17.31 6.62
C ALA A 27 -7.94 16.76 6.17
N ALA A 28 -7.95 15.82 5.22
CA ALA A 28 -9.18 15.14 4.78
C ALA A 28 -9.84 14.32 5.90
N ALA A 29 -9.06 13.81 6.85
CA ALA A 29 -9.54 13.14 8.06
C ALA A 29 -9.96 14.11 9.18
N GLY A 30 -9.98 15.43 8.92
CA GLY A 30 -10.32 16.45 9.92
C GLY A 30 -9.28 16.56 11.04
N GLY A 31 -8.03 16.17 10.77
CA GLY A 31 -6.95 16.14 11.76
C GLY A 31 -6.91 14.89 12.63
N ASP A 32 -7.85 13.95 12.47
CA ASP A 32 -7.81 12.68 13.21
C ASP A 32 -6.83 11.68 12.56
N LEU A 33 -5.62 11.60 13.15
CA LEU A 33 -4.56 10.67 12.74
C LEU A 33 -5.02 9.21 12.71
N ARG A 34 -5.88 8.77 13.65
CA ARG A 34 -6.35 7.39 13.69
C ARG A 34 -7.24 7.09 12.50
N SER A 35 -8.14 8.03 12.17
CA SER A 35 -9.01 7.92 11.00
C SER A 35 -8.21 7.95 9.69
N ALA A 36 -7.20 8.81 9.59
CA ALA A 36 -6.28 8.86 8.44
C ALA A 36 -5.57 7.51 8.20
N ILE A 37 -4.97 6.93 9.24
CA ILE A 37 -4.28 5.63 9.15
C ILE A 37 -5.26 4.51 8.77
N LEU A 38 -6.44 4.47 9.38
CA LEU A 38 -7.46 3.46 9.04
C LEU A 38 -7.93 3.58 7.59
N GLY A 39 -8.08 4.81 7.08
CA GLY A 39 -8.38 5.08 5.68
C GLY A 39 -7.31 4.51 4.75
N LEU A 40 -6.04 4.79 5.04
CA LEU A 40 -4.91 4.28 4.25
C LEU A 40 -4.88 2.75 4.24
N VAL A 41 -4.98 2.10 5.40
CA VAL A 41 -4.98 0.63 5.51
C VAL A 41 -6.12 0.01 4.69
N ARG A 42 -7.32 0.58 4.76
CA ARG A 42 -8.47 0.12 3.96
C ARG A 42 -8.21 0.29 2.46
N GLY A 43 -7.63 1.41 2.05
CA GLY A 43 -7.24 1.66 0.65
C GLY A 43 -6.26 0.61 0.14
N GLN A 44 -5.23 0.28 0.93
CA GLN A 44 -4.27 -0.77 0.56
C GLN A 44 -4.93 -2.14 0.41
N HIS A 45 -5.86 -2.49 1.31
CA HIS A 45 -6.63 -3.72 1.17
C HIS A 45 -7.51 -3.74 -0.08
N ALA A 46 -8.14 -2.62 -0.44
CA ALA A 46 -8.96 -2.51 -1.64
C ALA A 46 -8.12 -2.69 -2.91
N ILE A 47 -6.98 -1.99 -3.02
CA ILE A 47 -6.04 -2.13 -4.14
C ILE A 47 -5.54 -3.57 -4.25
N ALA A 48 -5.17 -4.19 -3.12
CA ALA A 48 -4.73 -5.59 -3.11
C ALA A 48 -5.85 -6.56 -3.54
N ALA A 49 -7.09 -6.31 -3.16
CA ALA A 49 -8.24 -7.11 -3.57
C ALA A 49 -8.51 -6.98 -5.08
N GLU A 50 -8.46 -5.76 -5.61
CA GLU A 50 -8.61 -5.48 -7.05
C GLU A 50 -7.51 -6.15 -7.87
N ALA A 51 -6.25 -6.03 -7.44
CA ALA A 51 -5.12 -6.69 -8.07
C ALA A 51 -5.26 -8.22 -8.08
N ARG A 52 -5.78 -8.82 -7.01
CA ARG A 52 -6.08 -10.26 -6.97
C ARG A 52 -7.19 -10.65 -7.92
N ALA A 53 -8.25 -9.85 -8.00
CA ALA A 53 -9.39 -10.10 -8.89
C ALA A 53 -9.00 -9.98 -10.37
N SER A 54 -8.17 -9.00 -10.73
CA SER A 54 -7.67 -8.86 -12.11
C SER A 54 -6.75 -10.00 -12.50
N THR A 55 -5.89 -10.46 -11.57
CA THR A 55 -5.00 -11.61 -11.79
C THR A 55 -5.79 -12.91 -11.97
N SER A 56 -6.82 -13.16 -11.15
CA SER A 56 -7.65 -14.36 -11.27
C SER A 56 -8.45 -14.37 -12.58
N ALA A 57 -9.01 -13.23 -12.99
CA ALA A 57 -9.68 -13.07 -14.27
C ALA A 57 -8.72 -13.31 -15.46
N GLY A 58 -7.50 -12.78 -15.38
CA GLY A 58 -6.44 -13.02 -16.38
C GLY A 58 -6.02 -14.50 -16.45
N TYR A 59 -5.90 -15.16 -15.30
CA TYR A 59 -5.58 -16.58 -15.23
C TYR A 59 -6.67 -17.46 -15.86
N VAL A 60 -7.95 -17.18 -15.55
CA VAL A 60 -9.09 -17.88 -16.17
C VAL A 60 -9.10 -17.72 -17.68
N ARG A 61 -8.90 -16.50 -18.20
CA ARG A 61 -8.84 -16.25 -19.66
C ARG A 61 -7.68 -16.98 -20.35
N ARG A 62 -6.54 -17.15 -19.67
CA ARG A 62 -5.37 -17.85 -20.22
C ARG A 62 -5.53 -19.37 -20.24
N ARG A 63 -6.35 -19.93 -19.35
CA ARG A 63 -6.60 -21.39 -19.26
C ARG A 63 -7.72 -21.88 -20.20
N LEU A 64 -8.50 -20.95 -20.76
CA LEU A 64 -9.54 -21.21 -21.77
C LEU A 64 -9.04 -21.06 -23.22
N ARG A 65 -7.73 -20.82 -23.41
CA ARG A 65 -7.06 -20.84 -24.72
C ARG A 65 -6.16 -22.06 -24.85
#